data_AF-A0A5Y3V3B1-F1
#
_entry.id   AF-A0A5Y3V3B1-F1
#
_cell.length_a   1.000
_cell.length_b   1.000
_cell.length_c   1.000
_cell.angle_alpha   90.00
_cell.angle_beta   90.00
_cell.angle_gamma   90.00
#
_symmetry.space_group_name_H-M   'P 1'
#
loop_
_entity.id
_entity.type
_entity.pdbx_description
1 polymer ?
#
loop_
_entity_poly.entity_id
_entity_poly.type
_entity_poly.pdbx_seq_one_letter_code
_entity_poly.pdbx_strand_id
1 'polypeptide(L)'
;MLWFKNLMVYRLSRDITLRAEEMEKQLASMTFTPCGSQDMAKMGWVPPMGSHSDALTHTANGQIIICARKEEKILPSPVIKQALEAKIQKLEADQGRKLKKTEKDSLKDEVLHSLLPRAFSRFSQTMMWIDTVNGLIMVDCASAKKAEDTLALLRKSLGSLPVVPLALENPIELTLTEWVRSGTVAQGFQLLDEAELKAMLEDGGVIRAKKQDLVSDEIAVHIEAGKVVTKLALDWQQRIQFVMCDDGSIKRLKFCDELRDQNEDIDREDFAQRFDADFILMTGELAALIQSLVEGLGGEAQR
;
A
#
# COMPACT_ATOMS: atom_id res chain seq x y z
N MET A 1 3.73 -14.25 -2.20
CA MET A 1 2.26 -14.37 -2.31
C MET A 1 1.83 -13.32 -3.31
N LEU A 2 1.11 -13.74 -4.36
CA LEU A 2 0.78 -12.90 -5.50
C LEU A 2 -0.45 -12.04 -5.28
N TRP A 3 -1.53 -12.60 -4.72
CA TRP A 3 -2.79 -11.91 -4.48
C TRP A 3 -2.64 -10.66 -3.61
N PHE A 4 -3.00 -9.50 -4.16
CA PHE A 4 -2.87 -8.21 -3.50
C PHE A 4 -3.81 -8.13 -2.29
N LYS A 5 -3.36 -7.47 -1.22
CA LYS A 5 -4.18 -7.28 -0.01
C LYS A 5 -4.73 -5.87 0.08
N ASN A 6 -4.07 -4.91 -0.58
CA ASN A 6 -4.50 -3.52 -0.66
C ASN A 6 -4.13 -2.97 -2.04
N LEU A 7 -4.70 -1.83 -2.40
CA LEU A 7 -4.42 -1.13 -3.63
C LEU A 7 -4.27 0.37 -3.36
N MET A 8 -3.19 0.92 -3.88
CA MET A 8 -3.09 2.34 -4.16
C MET A 8 -2.90 2.51 -5.67
N VAL A 9 -3.82 3.25 -6.28
CA VAL A 9 -3.89 3.39 -7.74
C VAL A 9 -3.34 4.75 -8.16
N TYR A 10 -2.42 4.72 -9.10
CA TYR A 10 -1.77 5.91 -9.65
C TYR A 10 -1.91 5.90 -11.16
N ARG A 11 -2.16 7.07 -11.74
CA ARG A 11 -2.21 7.26 -13.18
C ARG A 11 -0.88 7.76 -13.72
N LEU A 12 -0.43 7.17 -14.82
CA LEU A 12 0.67 7.70 -15.61
C LEU A 12 0.25 9.01 -16.28
N SER A 13 0.98 10.10 -15.99
CA SER A 13 0.58 11.43 -16.45
C SER A 13 0.92 11.72 -17.91
N ARG A 14 1.76 10.91 -18.52
CA ARG A 14 2.17 10.99 -19.93
C ARG A 14 2.29 9.59 -20.49
N ASP A 15 2.20 9.46 -21.81
CA ASP A 15 2.50 8.21 -22.49
C ASP A 15 3.98 7.88 -22.34
N ILE A 16 4.30 7.05 -21.35
CA ILE A 16 5.62 6.45 -21.19
C ILE A 16 5.52 5.05 -21.78
N THR A 17 6.36 4.76 -22.77
CA THR A 17 6.50 3.39 -23.25
C THR A 17 7.36 2.59 -22.27
N LEU A 18 6.71 1.92 -21.32
CA LEU A 18 7.37 0.99 -20.40
C LEU A 18 7.51 -0.36 -21.10
N ARG A 19 8.72 -0.67 -21.60
CA ARG A 19 9.04 -1.98 -22.19
C ARG A 19 9.74 -2.85 -21.16
N ALA A 20 9.24 -4.07 -20.99
CA ALA A 20 9.73 -5.02 -19.99
C ALA A 20 11.25 -5.26 -20.07
N GLU A 21 11.79 -5.52 -21.27
CA GLU A 21 13.22 -5.80 -21.46
C GLU A 21 14.14 -4.64 -21.05
N GLU A 22 13.69 -3.40 -21.27
CA GLU A 22 14.45 -2.21 -20.89
C GLU A 22 14.31 -1.94 -19.40
N MET A 23 13.10 -2.14 -18.87
CA MET A 23 12.81 -2.02 -17.45
C MET A 23 13.66 -3.00 -16.64
N GLU A 24 13.80 -4.25 -17.06
CA GLU A 24 14.65 -5.26 -16.43
C GLU A 24 16.09 -4.76 -16.20
N LYS A 25 16.70 -4.16 -17.24
CA LYS A 25 18.06 -3.57 -17.16
C LYS A 25 18.12 -2.38 -16.22
N GLN A 26 17.11 -1.53 -16.24
CA GLN A 26 17.06 -0.33 -15.40
C GLN A 26 16.87 -0.70 -13.91
N LEU A 27 16.01 -1.68 -13.62
CA LEU A 27 15.80 -2.20 -12.27
C LEU A 27 17.06 -2.88 -11.72
N ALA A 28 17.86 -3.56 -12.55
CA ALA A 28 19.08 -4.25 -12.12
C ALA A 28 20.07 -3.33 -11.38
N SER A 29 20.13 -2.05 -11.75
CA SER A 29 20.97 -1.03 -11.09
C SER A 29 20.59 -0.75 -9.62
N MET A 30 19.37 -1.10 -9.23
CA MET A 30 18.76 -0.83 -7.92
C MET A 30 18.29 -2.13 -7.24
N THR A 31 18.93 -3.26 -7.56
CA THR A 31 18.67 -4.56 -6.93
C THR A 31 18.92 -4.49 -5.42
N PHE A 32 18.11 -5.21 -4.64
CA PHE A 32 18.22 -5.24 -3.19
C PHE A 32 19.60 -5.73 -2.73
N THR A 33 20.21 -4.97 -1.82
CA THR A 33 21.39 -5.42 -1.05
C THR A 33 21.10 -5.28 0.44
N PRO A 34 21.56 -6.22 1.29
CA PRO A 34 21.36 -6.13 2.73
C PRO A 34 21.95 -4.85 3.35
N CYS A 35 21.36 -4.42 4.47
CA CYS A 35 21.91 -3.34 5.29
C CYS A 35 23.30 -3.71 5.81
N GLY A 36 24.25 -2.80 5.67
CA GLY A 36 25.50 -2.81 6.41
C GLY A 36 25.27 -2.55 7.90
N SER A 37 26.35 -2.63 8.70
CA SER A 37 26.29 -2.48 10.16
C SER A 37 25.79 -1.12 10.64
N GLN A 38 25.89 -0.09 9.79
CA GLN A 38 25.51 1.29 10.09
C GLN A 38 24.33 1.79 9.24
N ASP A 39 23.71 0.92 8.44
CA ASP A 39 22.54 1.27 7.65
C ASP A 39 21.28 1.08 8.49
N MET A 40 20.47 2.14 8.64
CA MET A 40 19.16 2.05 9.29
C MET A 40 18.15 1.29 8.45
N ALA A 41 18.17 1.50 7.12
CA ALA A 41 17.30 0.80 6.19
C ALA A 41 17.89 0.80 4.78
N LYS A 42 17.55 -0.23 4.01
CA LYS A 42 17.81 -0.32 2.57
C LYS A 42 16.59 -0.82 1.84
N MET A 43 16.43 -0.40 0.60
CA MET A 43 15.35 -0.82 -0.28
C MET A 43 15.88 -1.03 -1.69
N GLY A 44 15.40 -2.08 -2.36
CA GLY A 44 15.77 -2.40 -3.73
C GLY A 44 14.89 -3.48 -4.34
N TRP A 45 15.11 -3.79 -5.61
CA TRP A 45 14.32 -4.75 -6.37
C TRP A 45 14.70 -6.20 -6.06
N VAL A 46 13.72 -7.07 -6.08
CA VAL A 46 13.88 -8.54 -6.00
C VAL A 46 12.92 -9.20 -6.99
N PRO A 47 13.18 -10.45 -7.40
CA PRO A 47 12.27 -11.17 -8.27
C PRO A 47 10.86 -11.31 -7.65
N PRO A 48 9.77 -10.99 -8.39
CA PRO A 48 8.41 -11.15 -7.90
C PRO A 48 8.05 -12.62 -7.63
N MET A 49 8.72 -13.54 -8.31
CA MET A 49 8.57 -15.00 -8.17
C MET A 49 9.50 -15.60 -7.08
N GLY A 50 10.22 -14.77 -6.32
CA GLY A 50 11.12 -15.24 -5.27
C GLY A 50 12.27 -16.08 -5.83
N SER A 51 12.58 -17.21 -5.19
CA SER A 51 13.68 -18.09 -5.60
C SER A 51 13.43 -18.90 -6.87
N HIS A 52 12.24 -18.77 -7.47
CA HIS A 52 11.86 -19.51 -8.67
C HIS A 52 12.24 -18.79 -9.99
N SER A 53 12.73 -17.55 -9.91
CA SER A 53 13.20 -16.78 -11.06
C SER A 53 14.23 -15.75 -10.61
N ASP A 54 15.19 -15.44 -11.48
CA ASP A 54 16.13 -14.32 -11.29
C ASP A 54 15.62 -13.01 -11.92
N ALA A 55 14.53 -13.06 -12.70
CA ALA A 55 13.96 -11.89 -13.37
C ALA A 55 13.30 -10.94 -12.36
N LEU A 56 13.61 -9.64 -12.45
CA LEU A 56 13.06 -8.56 -11.64
C LEU A 56 11.66 -8.12 -12.11
N THR A 57 11.31 -8.46 -13.34
CA THR A 57 9.97 -8.29 -13.93
C THR A 57 9.35 -9.65 -14.26
N HIS A 58 8.03 -9.73 -14.15
CA HIS A 58 7.24 -10.76 -14.80
C HIS A 58 6.13 -10.08 -15.61
N THR A 59 5.84 -10.58 -16.81
CA THR A 59 4.94 -9.93 -17.74
C THR A 59 3.97 -10.87 -18.43
N ALA A 60 2.72 -10.45 -18.53
CA ALA A 60 1.69 -11.15 -19.29
C ALA A 60 0.66 -10.13 -19.79
N ASN A 61 0.20 -10.21 -21.04
CA ASN A 61 -0.91 -9.41 -21.59
C ASN A 61 -0.81 -7.87 -21.36
N GLY A 62 0.39 -7.30 -21.51
CA GLY A 62 0.61 -5.86 -21.26
C GLY A 62 0.62 -5.47 -19.78
N GLN A 63 0.62 -6.45 -18.88
CA GLN A 63 0.72 -6.29 -17.44
C GLN A 63 2.15 -6.62 -17.01
N ILE A 64 2.73 -5.79 -16.14
CA ILE A 64 4.09 -5.97 -15.61
C ILE A 64 4.00 -5.98 -14.09
N ILE A 65 4.56 -7.00 -13.44
CA ILE A 65 4.69 -7.03 -11.98
C ILE A 65 6.15 -7.00 -11.55
N ILE A 66 6.44 -6.19 -10.54
CA ILE A 66 7.76 -6.01 -9.92
C ILE A 66 7.63 -6.07 -8.39
N CYS A 67 8.72 -6.38 -7.69
CA CYS A 67 8.73 -6.48 -6.24
C CYS A 67 9.86 -5.66 -5.61
N ALA A 68 9.50 -4.73 -4.73
CA ALA A 68 10.47 -4.02 -3.91
C ALA A 68 10.60 -4.69 -2.54
N ARG A 69 11.84 -4.91 -2.09
CA ARG A 69 12.15 -5.39 -0.74
C ARG A 69 12.80 -4.27 0.07
N LYS A 70 12.31 -4.08 1.30
CA LYS A 70 12.88 -3.15 2.29
C LYS A 70 13.38 -3.93 3.50
N GLU A 71 14.64 -3.70 3.86
CA GLU A 71 15.23 -4.09 5.14
C GLU A 71 15.28 -2.85 6.05
N GLU A 72 14.84 -2.99 7.29
CA GLU A 72 14.90 -1.92 8.29
C GLU A 72 15.40 -2.49 9.62
N LYS A 73 16.36 -1.81 10.26
CA LYS A 73 16.86 -2.21 11.58
C LYS A 73 15.83 -1.89 12.66
N ILE A 74 15.52 -2.89 13.46
CA ILE A 74 14.61 -2.80 14.60
C ILE A 74 15.36 -2.16 15.75
N LEU A 75 15.26 -0.84 15.86
CA LEU A 75 15.83 -0.08 16.96
C LEU A 75 14.75 0.76 17.65
N PRO A 76 14.01 0.17 18.61
CA PRO A 76 12.88 0.85 19.25
C PRO A 76 13.32 2.10 20.02
N SER A 77 12.55 3.18 19.91
CA SER A 77 12.81 4.45 20.61
C SER A 77 13.05 4.30 22.12
N PRO A 78 12.34 3.42 22.87
CA PRO A 78 12.61 3.20 24.29
C PRO A 78 14.03 2.68 24.57
N VAL A 79 14.58 1.83 23.69
CA VAL A 79 15.94 1.27 23.84
C VAL A 79 16.98 2.37 23.65
N ILE A 80 16.80 3.22 22.64
CA ILE A 80 17.68 4.37 22.39
C ILE A 80 17.64 5.34 23.59
N LYS A 81 16.43 5.65 24.08
CA LYS A 81 16.22 6.56 25.20
C LYS A 81 16.89 6.05 26.48
N GLN A 82 16.70 4.78 26.83
CA GLN A 82 17.30 4.17 28.02
C GLN A 82 18.84 4.18 27.94
N ALA A 83 19.42 3.80 26.78
CA ALA A 83 20.87 3.80 26.60
C ALA A 83 21.46 5.23 26.65
N LEU A 84 20.76 6.21 26.08
CA LEU A 84 21.13 7.61 26.14
C LEU A 84 21.08 8.16 27.57
N GLU A 85 20.00 7.89 28.30
CA GLU A 85 19.84 8.31 29.70
C GLU A 85 20.94 7.71 30.59
N ALA A 86 21.29 6.44 30.40
CA ALA A 86 22.39 5.79 31.13
C ALA A 86 23.74 6.48 30.86
N LYS A 87 24.05 6.82 29.60
CA LYS A 87 25.27 7.57 29.24
C LYS A 87 25.26 8.98 29.84
N ILE A 88 24.14 9.70 29.77
CA ILE A 88 23.98 11.04 30.34
C ILE A 88 24.22 10.99 31.86
N GLN A 89 23.55 10.09 32.58
CA GLN A 89 23.70 9.97 34.03
C GLN A 89 25.15 9.70 34.44
N LYS A 90 25.85 8.82 33.72
CA LYS A 90 27.27 8.53 33.96
C LYS A 90 28.14 9.78 33.79
N LEU A 91 28.01 10.49 32.66
CA LEU A 91 28.81 11.68 32.38
C LEU A 91 28.48 12.86 33.31
N GLU A 92 27.22 13.04 33.70
CA GLU A 92 26.82 14.07 34.66
C GLU A 92 27.37 13.77 36.06
N ALA A 93 27.41 12.50 36.46
CA ALA A 93 28.03 12.07 37.72
C ALA A 93 29.55 12.31 37.71
N ASP A 94 30.22 11.99 36.61
CA ASP A 94 31.68 12.17 36.48
C ASP A 94 32.09 13.65 36.44
N GLN A 95 31.29 14.52 35.81
CA GLN A 95 31.62 15.95 35.64
C GLN A 95 31.01 16.87 36.71
N GLY A 96 30.10 16.36 37.56
CA GLY A 96 29.42 17.15 38.59
C GLY A 96 28.52 18.26 38.04
N ARG A 97 28.07 18.18 36.77
CA ARG A 97 27.20 19.18 36.13
C ARG A 97 26.22 18.52 35.16
N LYS A 98 25.16 19.27 34.80
CA LYS A 98 24.24 18.87 33.74
C LYS A 98 24.86 19.05 32.35
N LEU A 99 24.53 18.14 31.43
CA LEU A 99 24.95 18.22 30.03
C LEU A 99 24.07 19.20 29.24
N LYS A 100 24.71 19.95 28.34
CA LYS A 100 24.04 20.82 27.37
C LYS A 100 23.36 19.99 26.27
N LYS A 101 22.43 20.62 25.54
CA LYS A 101 21.70 19.95 24.44
C LYS A 101 22.63 19.35 23.39
N THR A 102 23.63 20.11 22.95
CA THR A 102 24.60 19.65 21.94
C THR A 102 25.38 18.41 22.39
N GLU A 103 25.76 18.34 23.67
CA GLU A 103 26.43 17.17 24.24
C GLU A 103 25.51 15.94 24.24
N LYS A 104 24.23 16.13 24.56
CA LYS A 104 23.22 15.05 24.53
C LYS A 104 22.94 14.56 23.10
N ASP A 105 22.94 15.45 22.13
CA ASP A 105 22.75 15.10 20.72
C ASP A 105 23.94 14.27 20.21
N SER A 106 25.19 14.65 20.51
CA SER A 106 26.37 13.83 20.20
C SER A 106 26.34 12.46 20.88
N LEU A 107 25.93 12.38 22.14
CA LEU A 107 25.77 11.10 22.84
C LEU A 107 24.69 10.22 22.20
N LYS A 108 23.63 10.82 21.65
CA LYS A 108 22.58 10.08 20.94
C LYS A 108 23.13 9.43 19.68
N ASP A 109 23.95 10.14 18.90
CA ASP A 109 24.59 9.58 17.71
C ASP A 109 25.55 8.44 18.05
N GLU A 110 26.33 8.57 19.13
CA GLU A 110 27.16 7.46 19.63
C GLU A 110 26.32 6.25 20.06
N VAL A 111 25.19 6.49 20.74
CA VAL A 111 24.27 5.41 21.13
C VAL A 111 23.76 4.70 19.89
N LEU A 112 23.31 5.44 18.86
CA LEU A 112 22.89 4.86 17.60
C LEU A 112 24.01 4.04 16.95
N HIS A 113 25.22 4.61 16.82
CA HIS A 113 26.37 3.92 16.23
C HIS A 113 26.73 2.62 16.97
N SER A 114 26.56 2.59 18.29
CA SER A 114 26.83 1.41 19.13
C SER A 114 25.73 0.35 19.09
N LEU A 115 24.47 0.76 18.94
CA LEU A 115 23.32 -0.14 18.97
C LEU A 115 22.99 -0.70 17.59
N LEU A 116 23.23 0.06 16.52
CA LEU A 116 22.83 -0.29 15.16
C LEU A 116 23.42 -1.60 14.64
N PRO A 117 24.72 -1.92 14.88
CA PRO A 117 25.30 -3.22 14.50
C PRO A 117 24.66 -4.42 15.20
N ARG A 118 23.97 -4.20 16.33
CA ARG A 118 23.32 -5.23 17.15
C ARG A 118 21.82 -5.33 16.88
N ALA A 119 21.27 -4.40 16.09
CA ALA A 119 19.85 -4.35 15.82
C ALA A 119 19.45 -5.48 14.85
N PHE A 120 18.38 -6.19 15.19
CA PHE A 120 17.77 -7.17 14.29
C PHE A 120 17.15 -6.47 13.07
N SER A 121 17.00 -7.20 11.98
CA SER A 121 16.36 -6.68 10.77
C SER A 121 14.90 -7.09 10.69
N ARG A 122 14.04 -6.17 10.27
CA ARG A 122 12.69 -6.45 9.78
C ARG A 122 12.70 -6.34 8.26
N PHE A 123 12.17 -7.35 7.60
CA PHE A 123 11.99 -7.34 6.14
C PHE A 123 10.53 -7.09 5.79
N SER A 124 10.32 -6.33 4.72
CA SER A 124 9.01 -6.20 4.08
C SER A 124 9.18 -6.22 2.57
N GLN A 125 8.14 -6.67 1.88
CA GLN A 125 8.03 -6.61 0.43
C GLN A 125 6.79 -5.80 0.04
N THR A 126 6.85 -5.21 -1.15
CA THR A 126 5.75 -4.49 -1.78
C THR A 126 5.71 -4.91 -3.24
N MET A 127 4.62 -5.56 -3.65
CA MET A 127 4.37 -5.81 -5.06
C MET A 127 3.84 -4.52 -5.71
N MET A 128 4.25 -4.29 -6.94
CA MET A 128 3.75 -3.21 -7.78
C MET A 128 3.41 -3.79 -9.14
N TRP A 129 2.18 -3.55 -9.56
CA TRP A 129 1.65 -3.96 -10.86
C TRP A 129 1.48 -2.71 -11.72
N ILE A 130 2.00 -2.76 -12.94
CA ILE A 130 1.91 -1.73 -13.96
C ILE A 130 1.03 -2.27 -15.08
N ASP A 131 -0.07 -1.58 -15.32
CA ASP A 131 -0.99 -1.85 -16.42
C ASP A 131 -0.70 -0.90 -17.56
N THR A 132 -0.01 -1.41 -18.58
CA THR A 132 0.37 -0.61 -19.75
C THR A 132 -0.79 -0.38 -20.71
N VAL A 133 -1.89 -1.12 -20.57
CA VAL A 133 -3.10 -0.98 -21.39
C VAL A 133 -3.92 0.21 -20.89
N ASN A 134 -4.15 0.29 -19.58
CA ASN A 134 -4.97 1.36 -18.96
C ASN A 134 -4.15 2.58 -18.48
N GLY A 135 -2.82 2.49 -18.52
CA GLY A 135 -1.92 3.56 -18.07
C GLY A 135 -1.93 3.77 -16.56
N LEU A 136 -2.05 2.68 -15.80
CA LEU A 136 -2.18 2.70 -14.33
C LEU A 136 -1.04 1.94 -13.65
N ILE A 137 -0.73 2.35 -12.42
CA ILE A 137 0.18 1.65 -11.51
C ILE A 137 -0.54 1.38 -10.20
N MET A 138 -0.55 0.12 -9.80
CA MET A 138 -1.16 -0.40 -8.60
C MET A 138 -0.06 -0.83 -7.63
N VAL A 139 -0.12 -0.35 -6.39
CA VAL A 139 0.85 -0.72 -5.34
C VAL A 139 0.16 -1.49 -4.22
N ASP A 140 0.63 -2.71 -3.92
CA ASP A 140 0.09 -3.55 -2.84
C ASP A 140 0.56 -3.05 -1.46
N CYS A 141 -0.08 -1.98 -0.99
CA CYS A 141 0.20 -1.43 0.33
C CYS A 141 -0.99 -0.67 0.91
N ALA A 142 -1.03 -0.55 2.24
CA ALA A 142 -2.11 0.10 2.96
C ALA A 142 -1.85 1.58 3.30
N SER A 143 -0.65 2.12 3.01
CA SER A 143 -0.25 3.48 3.38
C SER A 143 0.43 4.25 2.25
N ALA A 144 0.05 5.52 2.09
CA ALA A 144 0.55 6.40 1.02
C ALA A 144 2.07 6.50 1.04
N LYS A 145 2.66 6.64 2.23
CA LYS A 145 4.12 6.65 2.41
C LYS A 145 4.81 5.41 1.82
N LYS A 146 4.24 4.20 1.98
CA LYS A 146 4.83 2.97 1.43
C LYS A 146 4.71 2.93 -0.09
N ALA A 147 3.61 3.42 -0.64
CA ALA A 147 3.46 3.58 -2.09
C ALA A 147 4.46 4.59 -2.66
N GLU A 148 4.59 5.76 -2.03
CA GLU A 148 5.53 6.81 -2.40
C GLU A 148 6.99 6.34 -2.33
N ASP A 149 7.41 5.65 -1.27
CA ASP A 149 8.74 5.05 -1.15
C ASP A 149 9.01 4.10 -2.34
N THR A 150 8.02 3.29 -2.73
CA THR A 150 8.15 2.31 -3.82
C THR A 150 8.15 2.99 -5.21
N LEU A 151 7.30 3.99 -5.42
CA LEU A 151 7.27 4.81 -6.64
C LEU A 151 8.54 5.65 -6.78
N ALA A 152 9.12 6.13 -5.67
CA ALA A 152 10.39 6.83 -5.67
C ALA A 152 11.55 5.92 -6.06
N LEU A 153 11.56 4.67 -5.59
CA LEU A 153 12.51 3.65 -6.03
C LEU A 153 12.37 3.40 -7.54
N LEU A 154 11.14 3.28 -8.04
CA LEU A 154 10.89 3.08 -9.47
C LEU A 154 11.34 4.29 -10.29
N ARG A 155 10.97 5.50 -9.88
CA ARG A 155 11.42 6.75 -10.51
C ARG A 155 12.94 6.85 -10.57
N LYS A 156 13.64 6.47 -9.49
CA LYS A 156 15.11 6.46 -9.46
C LYS A 156 15.70 5.44 -10.44
N SER A 157 15.05 4.29 -10.61
CA SER A 157 15.51 3.22 -11.50
C SER A 157 15.29 3.59 -12.98
N LEU A 158 14.14 4.18 -13.30
CA LEU A 158 13.76 4.57 -14.67
C LEU A 158 14.25 5.99 -15.06
N GLY A 159 14.78 6.75 -14.11
CA GLY A 159 15.15 8.16 -14.26
C GLY A 159 13.95 9.13 -14.17
N SER A 160 12.82 8.82 -14.82
CA SER A 160 11.59 9.62 -14.76
C SER A 160 10.36 8.74 -14.65
N LEU A 161 9.40 9.18 -13.84
CA LEU A 161 8.11 8.52 -13.64
C LEU A 161 7.05 9.57 -13.25
N PRO A 162 6.43 10.24 -14.24
CA PRO A 162 5.28 11.12 -14.04
C PRO A 162 4.04 10.28 -13.67
N VAL A 163 3.74 10.23 -12.38
CA VAL A 163 2.56 9.58 -11.83
C VAL A 163 1.86 10.51 -10.86
N VAL A 164 0.54 10.43 -10.83
CA VAL A 164 -0.32 11.12 -9.85
C VAL A 164 -1.30 10.11 -9.26
N PRO A 165 -1.75 10.28 -8.00
CA PRO A 165 -2.87 9.51 -7.48
C PRO A 165 -4.07 9.59 -8.44
N LEU A 166 -4.84 8.51 -8.57
CA LEU A 166 -6.05 8.53 -9.36
C LEU A 166 -7.06 9.51 -8.74
N ALA A 167 -7.44 10.55 -9.48
CA ALA A 167 -8.34 11.59 -9.02
C ALA A 167 -9.73 11.38 -9.62
N LEU A 168 -10.77 11.38 -8.79
CA LEU A 168 -12.15 11.21 -9.23
C LEU A 168 -12.85 12.56 -9.33
N GLU A 169 -13.84 12.66 -10.22
CA GLU A 169 -14.59 13.90 -10.48
C GLU A 169 -15.33 14.36 -9.22
N ASN A 170 -16.00 13.43 -8.54
CA ASN A 170 -16.72 13.68 -7.30
C ASN A 170 -15.87 13.27 -6.09
N PRO A 171 -15.95 14.02 -4.97
CA PRO A 171 -15.39 13.58 -3.70
C PRO A 171 -15.96 12.21 -3.30
N ILE A 172 -15.09 11.27 -3.00
CA ILE A 172 -15.45 9.87 -2.76
C ILE A 172 -16.40 9.76 -1.57
N GLU A 173 -16.10 10.46 -0.49
CA GLU A 173 -16.89 10.47 0.74
C GLU A 173 -18.34 10.91 0.52
N LEU A 174 -18.61 11.79 -0.45
CA LEU A 174 -19.97 12.21 -0.78
C LEU A 174 -20.73 11.09 -1.50
N THR A 175 -20.08 10.44 -2.47
CA THR A 175 -20.67 9.30 -3.19
C THR A 175 -20.93 8.12 -2.25
N LEU A 176 -19.97 7.77 -1.39
CA LEU A 176 -20.14 6.71 -0.40
C LEU A 176 -21.26 7.04 0.61
N THR A 177 -21.38 8.30 1.01
CA THR A 177 -22.47 8.74 1.90
C THR A 177 -23.82 8.58 1.24
N GLU A 178 -23.94 8.91 -0.05
CA GLU A 178 -25.19 8.74 -0.79
C GLU A 178 -25.57 7.28 -1.00
N TRP A 179 -24.59 6.41 -1.24
CA TRP A 179 -24.84 4.97 -1.33
C TRP A 179 -25.42 4.40 -0.04
N VAL A 180 -24.88 4.80 1.11
CA VAL A 180 -25.41 4.37 2.41
C VAL A 180 -26.77 5.00 2.69
N ARG A 181 -26.95 6.30 2.38
CA ARG A 181 -28.22 7.02 2.60
C ARG A 181 -29.37 6.44 1.79
N SER A 182 -29.14 6.17 0.50
CA SER A 182 -30.17 5.69 -0.43
C SER A 182 -30.34 4.17 -0.40
N GLY A 183 -29.39 3.44 0.19
CA GLY A 183 -29.29 1.98 0.07
C GLY A 183 -29.00 1.50 -1.36
N THR A 184 -28.69 2.41 -2.28
CA THR A 184 -28.46 2.12 -3.70
C THR A 184 -27.00 2.40 -4.05
N VAL A 185 -26.31 1.39 -4.54
CA VAL A 185 -24.90 1.47 -4.98
C VAL A 185 -24.81 1.40 -6.51
N ALA A 186 -23.65 1.78 -7.05
CA ALA A 186 -23.36 1.61 -8.47
C ALA A 186 -23.49 0.15 -8.92
N GLN A 187 -23.82 -0.06 -10.20
CA GLN A 187 -24.01 -1.38 -10.77
C GLN A 187 -22.80 -2.29 -10.53
N GLY A 188 -23.06 -3.53 -10.11
CA GLY A 188 -22.04 -4.54 -9.83
C GLY A 188 -21.47 -4.51 -8.41
N PHE A 189 -21.76 -3.47 -7.62
CA PHE A 189 -21.38 -3.40 -6.22
C PHE A 189 -22.54 -3.77 -5.29
N GLN A 190 -22.20 -4.20 -4.08
CA GLN A 190 -23.13 -4.41 -2.96
C GLN A 190 -22.52 -3.83 -1.68
N LEU A 191 -23.36 -3.23 -0.83
CA LEU A 191 -22.97 -2.80 0.50
C LEU A 191 -22.69 -4.01 1.38
N LEU A 192 -21.62 -3.95 2.16
CA LEU A 192 -21.33 -4.89 3.25
C LEU A 192 -21.54 -4.22 4.61
N ASP A 193 -21.33 -4.98 5.67
CA ASP A 193 -21.71 -4.58 7.04
C ASP A 193 -20.64 -3.76 7.79
N GLU A 194 -19.81 -2.96 7.10
CA GLU A 194 -18.74 -2.17 7.72
C GLU A 194 -18.59 -0.78 7.09
N ALA A 195 -18.60 0.26 7.93
CA ALA A 195 -18.37 1.65 7.54
C ALA A 195 -17.67 2.49 8.62
N GLU A 196 -16.97 3.55 8.22
CA GLU A 196 -16.45 4.61 9.11
C GLU A 196 -17.08 5.94 8.73
N LEU A 197 -17.78 6.58 9.66
CA LEU A 197 -18.42 7.88 9.48
C LEU A 197 -17.66 8.93 10.30
N LYS A 198 -17.35 10.08 9.70
CA LYS A 198 -16.68 11.21 10.37
C LYS A 198 -17.47 12.49 10.19
N ALA A 199 -17.46 13.35 11.20
CA ALA A 199 -17.92 14.71 11.00
C ALA A 199 -16.94 15.49 10.09
N MET A 200 -17.46 16.48 9.38
CA MET A 200 -16.67 17.37 8.52
C MET A 200 -15.70 18.27 9.30
N LEU A 201 -15.99 18.53 10.58
CA LEU A 201 -15.14 19.31 11.48
C LEU A 201 -14.15 18.39 12.20
N GLU A 202 -12.88 18.82 12.35
CA GLU A 202 -11.77 17.98 12.88
C GLU A 202 -12.05 17.35 14.26
N ASP A 203 -12.89 17.96 15.09
CA ASP A 203 -13.27 17.45 16.43
C ASP A 203 -14.71 16.87 16.52
N GLY A 204 -15.42 16.74 15.40
CA GLY A 204 -16.86 16.39 15.40
C GLY A 204 -17.18 14.89 15.60
N GLY A 205 -16.16 14.08 15.92
CA GLY A 205 -16.29 12.67 16.30
C GLY A 205 -16.28 11.69 15.13
N VAL A 206 -15.90 10.44 15.45
CA VAL A 206 -15.76 9.33 14.51
C VAL A 206 -16.60 8.14 14.99
N ILE A 207 -17.35 7.54 14.07
CA ILE A 207 -18.15 6.34 14.31
C ILE A 207 -17.63 5.23 13.42
N ARG A 208 -17.48 4.03 13.98
CA ARG A 208 -17.07 2.83 13.25
C ARG A 208 -18.10 1.73 13.47
N ALA A 209 -18.80 1.36 12.41
CA ALA A 209 -19.77 0.28 12.40
C ALA A 209 -19.11 -0.98 11.82
N LYS A 210 -19.35 -2.14 12.45
CA LYS A 210 -18.89 -3.45 11.99
C LYS A 210 -19.94 -4.50 12.28
N LYS A 211 -20.21 -5.38 11.31
CA LYS A 211 -21.30 -6.36 11.38
C LYS A 211 -22.65 -5.68 11.68
N GLN A 212 -22.86 -4.53 11.04
CA GLN A 212 -24.04 -3.69 11.20
C GLN A 212 -24.72 -3.52 9.84
N ASP A 213 -26.05 -3.58 9.83
CA ASP A 213 -26.84 -3.17 8.67
C ASP A 213 -26.66 -1.66 8.44
N LEU A 214 -26.05 -1.31 7.31
CA LEU A 214 -25.75 0.08 6.98
C LEU A 214 -26.96 0.86 6.48
N VAL A 215 -28.00 0.18 5.98
CA VAL A 215 -29.23 0.81 5.49
C VAL A 215 -30.28 0.77 6.61
N SER A 216 -29.94 1.42 7.73
CA SER A 216 -30.73 1.44 8.95
C SER A 216 -30.86 2.85 9.54
N ASP A 217 -31.93 3.07 10.32
CA ASP A 217 -32.19 4.35 11.00
C ASP A 217 -31.01 4.79 11.88
N GLU A 218 -30.31 3.84 12.52
CA GLU A 218 -29.13 4.10 13.35
C GLU A 218 -28.02 4.81 12.57
N ILE A 219 -27.75 4.35 11.35
CA ILE A 219 -26.74 4.95 10.48
C ILE A 219 -27.27 6.23 9.81
N ALA A 220 -28.55 6.25 9.41
CA ALA A 220 -29.19 7.40 8.79
C ALA A 220 -29.12 8.65 9.71
N VAL A 221 -29.42 8.51 11.00
CA VAL A 221 -29.35 9.60 11.98
C VAL A 221 -27.94 10.21 12.07
N HIS A 222 -26.89 9.40 11.93
CA HIS A 222 -25.52 9.89 11.94
C HIS A 222 -25.18 10.71 10.69
N ILE A 223 -25.69 10.29 9.53
CA ILE A 223 -25.54 11.01 8.27
C ILE A 223 -26.33 12.34 8.30
N GLU A 224 -27.56 12.32 8.80
CA GLU A 224 -28.40 13.52 9.00
C GLU A 224 -27.77 14.53 9.98
N ALA A 225 -27.04 14.03 10.98
CA ALA A 225 -26.26 14.84 11.91
C ALA A 225 -24.96 15.41 11.29
N GLY A 226 -24.77 15.29 9.97
CA GLY A 226 -23.66 15.90 9.23
C GLY A 226 -22.37 15.07 9.19
N LYS A 227 -22.44 13.76 9.47
CA LYS A 227 -21.30 12.86 9.24
C LYS A 227 -21.30 12.35 7.80
N VAL A 228 -20.10 12.17 7.25
CA VAL A 228 -19.86 11.59 5.94
C VAL A 228 -19.16 10.24 6.07
N VAL A 229 -19.45 9.33 5.15
CA VAL A 229 -18.85 7.99 5.09
C VAL A 229 -17.45 8.12 4.47
N THR A 230 -16.43 7.87 5.30
CA THR A 230 -15.01 7.96 4.90
C THR A 230 -14.39 6.59 4.60
N LYS A 231 -15.03 5.51 5.05
CA LYS A 231 -14.71 4.14 4.63
C LYS A 231 -15.98 3.33 4.48
N LEU A 232 -16.04 2.50 3.45
CA LEU A 232 -17.19 1.64 3.18
C LEU A 232 -16.72 0.27 2.68
N ALA A 233 -17.20 -0.80 3.33
CA ALA A 233 -16.97 -2.16 2.86
C ALA A 233 -17.96 -2.48 1.73
N LEU A 234 -17.41 -3.03 0.65
CA LEU A 234 -18.12 -3.34 -0.58
C LEU A 234 -17.76 -4.73 -1.05
N ASP A 235 -18.72 -5.35 -1.72
CA ASP A 235 -18.55 -6.55 -2.52
C ASP A 235 -18.76 -6.21 -3.98
N TRP A 236 -17.86 -6.69 -4.84
CA TRP A 236 -17.98 -6.57 -6.29
C TRP A 236 -18.28 -7.96 -6.87
N GLN A 237 -19.49 -8.10 -7.39
CA GLN A 237 -20.00 -9.28 -8.11
C GLN A 237 -19.85 -10.62 -7.39
N GLN A 238 -19.80 -10.66 -6.05
CA GLN A 238 -19.51 -11.84 -5.22
C GLN A 238 -18.10 -12.41 -5.44
N ARG A 239 -17.20 -11.63 -6.05
CA ARG A 239 -15.84 -12.08 -6.42
C ARG A 239 -14.78 -11.42 -5.57
N ILE A 240 -14.91 -10.12 -5.32
CA ILE A 240 -13.90 -9.35 -4.57
C ILE A 240 -14.58 -8.48 -3.53
N GLN A 241 -14.22 -8.69 -2.27
CA GLN A 241 -14.60 -7.83 -1.15
C GLN A 241 -13.45 -6.92 -0.77
N PHE A 242 -13.77 -5.67 -0.44
CA PHE A 242 -12.77 -4.68 -0.05
C PHE A 242 -13.39 -3.56 0.77
N VAL A 243 -12.55 -2.66 1.27
CA VAL A 243 -12.97 -1.41 1.91
C VAL A 243 -12.47 -0.24 1.10
N MET A 244 -13.40 0.50 0.51
CA MET A 244 -13.14 1.75 -0.17
C MET A 244 -12.88 2.84 0.86
N CYS A 245 -11.83 3.64 0.66
CA CYS A 245 -11.50 4.79 1.49
C CYS A 245 -11.68 6.09 0.71
N ASP A 246 -12.02 7.17 1.41
CA ASP A 246 -12.12 8.53 0.87
C ASP A 246 -10.83 9.06 0.21
N ASP A 247 -9.67 8.58 0.65
CA ASP A 247 -8.37 8.85 0.05
C ASP A 247 -8.10 8.11 -1.29
N GLY A 248 -9.09 7.39 -1.82
CA GLY A 248 -8.99 6.61 -3.06
C GLY A 248 -8.31 5.24 -2.89
N SER A 249 -7.86 4.89 -1.68
CA SER A 249 -7.22 3.60 -1.43
C SER A 249 -8.24 2.48 -1.22
N ILE A 250 -7.90 1.29 -1.71
CA ILE A 250 -8.70 0.07 -1.57
C ILE A 250 -7.99 -0.83 -0.56
N LYS A 251 -8.66 -1.16 0.55
CA LYS A 251 -8.03 -1.91 1.65
C LYS A 251 -8.70 -3.26 1.86
N ARG A 252 -7.92 -4.20 2.40
CA ARG A 252 -8.40 -5.54 2.79
C ARG A 252 -9.11 -6.26 1.62
N LEU A 253 -8.49 -6.26 0.45
CA LEU A 253 -8.91 -7.07 -0.69
C LEU A 253 -9.02 -8.53 -0.25
N LYS A 254 -10.15 -9.15 -0.55
CA LYS A 254 -10.42 -10.57 -0.38
C LYS A 254 -11.06 -11.08 -1.66
N PHE A 255 -10.39 -12.02 -2.29
CA PHE A 255 -10.89 -12.73 -3.47
C PHE A 255 -11.69 -13.95 -3.00
N CYS A 256 -12.80 -14.24 -3.67
CA CYS A 256 -13.60 -15.43 -3.41
C CYS A 256 -12.78 -16.71 -3.65
N ASP A 257 -13.20 -17.81 -3.04
CA ASP A 257 -12.45 -19.06 -3.12
C ASP A 257 -12.46 -19.61 -4.56
N GLU A 258 -13.55 -19.43 -5.31
CA GLU A 258 -13.64 -19.84 -6.72
C GLU A 258 -12.56 -19.20 -7.59
N LEU A 259 -12.23 -17.92 -7.36
CA LEU A 259 -11.15 -17.23 -8.06
C LEU A 259 -9.77 -17.74 -7.65
N ARG A 260 -9.59 -18.03 -6.35
CA ARG A 260 -8.29 -18.48 -5.81
C ARG A 260 -7.99 -19.92 -6.19
N ASP A 261 -9.03 -20.72 -6.35
CA ASP A 261 -8.94 -22.14 -6.61
C ASP A 261 -9.01 -22.45 -8.11
N GLN A 262 -9.31 -21.45 -8.96
CA GLN A 262 -9.47 -21.60 -10.42
C GLN A 262 -8.27 -22.27 -11.11
N ASN A 263 -7.06 -22.08 -10.60
CA ASN A 263 -5.81 -22.64 -11.14
C ASN A 263 -5.20 -23.71 -10.22
N GLU A 264 -5.99 -24.38 -9.37
CA GLU A 264 -5.49 -25.46 -8.51
C GLU A 264 -5.08 -26.73 -9.26
N ASP A 265 -5.59 -26.93 -10.48
CA ASP A 265 -5.23 -28.06 -11.33
C ASP A 265 -3.79 -27.97 -11.88
N ILE A 266 -3.16 -26.80 -11.80
CA ILE A 266 -1.74 -26.63 -12.17
C ILE A 266 -0.88 -27.23 -11.07
N ASP A 267 0.05 -28.10 -11.44
CA ASP A 267 0.96 -28.76 -10.50
C ASP A 267 1.68 -27.74 -9.62
N ARG A 268 1.75 -28.02 -8.31
CA ARG A 268 2.43 -27.18 -7.34
C ARG A 268 3.95 -27.13 -7.58
N GLU A 269 4.50 -28.11 -8.28
CA GLU A 269 5.89 -28.11 -8.71
C GLU A 269 6.16 -27.12 -9.85
N ASP A 270 5.16 -26.83 -10.70
CA ASP A 270 5.25 -25.81 -11.75
C ASP A 270 4.85 -24.41 -11.21
N PHE A 271 5.66 -23.92 -10.28
CA PHE A 271 5.46 -22.61 -9.68
C PHE A 271 5.40 -21.49 -10.73
N ALA A 272 6.17 -21.61 -11.81
CA ALA A 272 6.26 -20.56 -12.80
C ALA A 272 4.97 -20.43 -13.61
N GLN A 273 4.45 -21.56 -14.09
CA GLN A 273 3.17 -21.60 -14.78
C GLN A 273 2.02 -21.17 -13.87
N ARG A 274 2.02 -21.61 -12.60
CA ARG A 274 0.96 -21.23 -11.67
C ARG A 274 0.96 -19.74 -11.33
N PHE A 275 2.14 -19.16 -11.14
CA PHE A 275 2.27 -17.71 -10.93
C PHE A 275 1.77 -16.91 -12.14
N ASP A 276 2.11 -17.32 -13.36
CA ASP A 276 1.64 -16.68 -14.59
C ASP A 276 0.10 -16.72 -14.71
N ALA A 277 -0.49 -17.90 -14.52
CA ALA A 277 -1.94 -18.09 -14.56
C ALA A 277 -2.68 -17.27 -13.50
N ASP A 278 -2.20 -17.28 -12.24
CA ASP A 278 -2.77 -16.48 -11.16
C ASP A 278 -2.56 -14.97 -11.40
N PHE A 279 -1.46 -14.57 -12.04
CA PHE A 279 -1.17 -13.17 -12.34
C PHE A 279 -2.11 -12.62 -13.40
N ILE A 280 -2.32 -13.37 -14.48
CA ILE A 280 -3.28 -13.02 -15.53
C ILE A 280 -4.69 -12.93 -14.93
N LEU A 281 -5.09 -13.89 -14.10
CA LEU A 281 -6.40 -13.91 -13.46
C LEU A 281 -6.58 -12.71 -12.54
N MET A 282 -5.67 -12.50 -11.59
CA MET A 282 -5.75 -11.41 -10.62
C MET A 282 -5.77 -10.03 -11.31
N THR A 283 -4.90 -9.80 -12.30
CA THR A 283 -4.82 -8.50 -12.98
C THR A 283 -6.05 -8.24 -13.85
N GLY A 284 -6.60 -9.24 -14.53
CA GLY A 284 -7.85 -9.11 -15.27
C GLY A 284 -9.02 -8.72 -14.37
N GLU A 285 -9.18 -9.39 -13.24
CA GLU A 285 -10.24 -9.11 -12.28
C GLU A 285 -10.09 -7.73 -11.62
N LEU A 286 -8.87 -7.38 -11.19
CA LEU A 286 -8.63 -6.07 -10.59
C LEU A 286 -8.77 -4.93 -11.60
N ALA A 287 -8.37 -5.11 -12.87
CA ALA A 287 -8.57 -4.11 -13.91
C ALA A 287 -10.05 -3.82 -14.13
N ALA A 288 -10.88 -4.87 -14.24
CA ALA A 288 -12.33 -4.74 -14.37
C ALA A 288 -12.96 -4.08 -13.14
N LEU A 289 -12.54 -4.47 -11.94
CA LEU A 289 -12.99 -3.85 -10.68
C LEU A 289 -12.64 -2.35 -10.63
N ILE A 290 -11.41 -1.97 -10.99
CA ILE A 290 -10.97 -0.57 -10.99
C ILE A 290 -11.80 0.25 -11.98
N GLN A 291 -12.04 -0.26 -13.20
CA GLN A 291 -12.87 0.43 -14.19
C GLN A 291 -14.31 0.62 -13.67
N SER A 292 -14.96 -0.44 -13.17
CA SER A 292 -16.31 -0.36 -12.58
C SER A 292 -16.36 0.61 -11.40
N LEU A 293 -15.32 0.63 -10.56
CA LEU A 293 -15.25 1.49 -9.39
C LEU A 293 -15.11 2.96 -9.78
N VAL A 294 -14.25 3.27 -10.77
CA VAL A 294 -14.10 4.63 -11.31
C VAL A 294 -15.42 5.13 -11.88
N GLU A 295 -16.10 4.32 -12.70
CA GLU A 295 -17.41 4.65 -13.24
C GLU A 295 -18.45 4.87 -12.13
N GLY A 296 -18.51 3.95 -11.16
CA GLY A 296 -19.44 4.01 -10.03
C GLY A 296 -19.24 5.25 -9.15
N LEU A 297 -18.00 5.71 -9.00
CA LEU A 297 -17.67 6.90 -8.22
C LEU A 297 -17.84 8.23 -9.01
N GLY A 298 -18.40 8.17 -10.21
CA GLY A 298 -18.73 9.35 -11.02
C GLY A 298 -17.70 9.69 -12.10
N GLY A 299 -16.76 8.78 -12.36
CA GLY A 299 -15.71 8.95 -13.36
C GLY A 299 -14.44 9.59 -12.83
N GLU A 300 -13.41 9.55 -13.66
CA GLU A 300 -12.15 10.23 -13.38
C GLU A 300 -12.26 11.72 -13.66
N ALA A 301 -11.62 12.54 -12.82
CA ALA A 301 -11.54 13.98 -13.04
C ALA A 301 -10.88 14.28 -14.39
N GLN A 302 -11.54 15.09 -15.21
CA GLN A 302 -10.97 15.53 -16.49
C GLN A 302 -9.78 16.48 -16.24
N ARG A 303 -8.69 16.28 -16.96
CA ARG A 303 -7.48 17.12 -16.87
C ARG A 303 -7.64 18.47 -17.53
#